data_AF-A0A7L9UAK5-F1
#
_entry.id   AF-A0A7L9UAK5-F1
#
_cell.length_a   1.000
_cell.length_b   1.000
_cell.length_c   1.000
_cell.angle_alpha   90.00
_cell.angle_beta   90.00
_cell.angle_gamma   90.00
#
_symmetry.space_group_name_H-M   'P 1'
#
loop_
_entity.id
_entity.type
_entity.pdbx_description
1 polymer ?
#
loop_
_entity_poly.entity_id
_entity_poly.type
_entity_poly.pdbx_seq_one_letter_code
_entity_poly.pdbx_strand_id
1 'polypeptide(L)'
;MLCGLLALSAAGTAAAAKPTERSRQKAAAEAQRAGIQQKLTALKKEISRTESEKDDAADTLAESEEAISNANRALRDLHQETVETNVRLQDLAGEQERLAQTIAGQKKQLSALLREHYVAGNEDRIKLLLSGDNPNRINRDLQMMAYVSQAQAKLLTALNANLAQVEANKEKVENAKVELEEIAEEQRDQKAVLEKEKARRAALLGELSSKLVVQRKQADSLQRDEQRMSGLVDQLTKLIREQAEAERKRQEALAAARAKAKLEAEAAAKARALARAAAKAERERLAREAAKAGKPAPKPLPPEPDEPKVAEQPKHEERTPDISLAPAAPAGAFASLRGRLTSPVSGTIAARFGAKRGGDGPSWKGMFIKAPEGTEVRSVAVGRVVHSGWMRGFGNLIIVDHGGDYLSIYANNQTLLKRLGDAVRAGEPIASAGNTGGNEESGLYFELRHLGKAFDPASWVKF
;
A
#
# COMPACT_ATOMS: atom_id res chain seq x y z
N MET A 1 -76.32 17.82 27.87
CA MET A 1 -76.33 18.85 28.94
C MET A 1 -74.92 19.38 29.05
N LEU A 2 -74.61 20.53 28.45
CA LEU A 2 -74.78 21.91 28.94
C LEU A 2 -73.78 22.32 30.04
N CYS A 3 -73.13 23.46 29.77
CA CYS A 3 -72.39 24.38 30.67
C CYS A 3 -71.00 23.92 31.15
N GLY A 4 -69.88 24.59 30.89
CA GLY A 4 -69.65 25.98 30.47
C GLY A 4 -69.05 26.78 31.62
N LEU A 5 -67.73 27.02 31.62
CA LEU A 5 -67.12 28.09 32.41
C LEU A 5 -65.90 28.66 31.67
N LEU A 6 -66.04 29.93 31.31
CA LEU A 6 -65.04 30.77 30.68
C LEU A 6 -63.90 31.08 31.66
N ALA A 7 -62.66 30.85 31.22
CA ALA A 7 -61.49 31.52 31.77
C ALA A 7 -60.88 32.40 30.68
N LEU A 8 -61.23 33.69 30.78
CA LEU A 8 -60.75 34.79 29.96
C LEU A 8 -59.28 35.06 30.33
N SER A 9 -58.33 34.47 29.61
CA SER A 9 -56.91 34.85 29.71
C SER A 9 -56.62 35.91 28.66
N ALA A 10 -56.24 37.09 29.13
CA ALA A 10 -55.92 38.25 28.32
C ALA A 10 -54.76 37.92 27.36
N ALA A 11 -55.07 37.92 26.07
CA ALA A 11 -54.10 37.90 25.01
C ALA A 11 -53.23 39.15 25.10
N GLY A 12 -52.00 38.98 25.58
CA GLY A 12 -50.90 39.88 25.25
C GLY A 12 -50.63 39.77 23.76
N THR A 13 -51.30 40.59 22.96
CA THR A 13 -51.00 40.73 21.53
C THR A 13 -49.66 41.48 21.39
N ALA A 14 -48.56 40.73 21.55
CA ALA A 14 -47.31 41.10 20.93
C ALA A 14 -47.58 41.12 19.42
N ALA A 15 -47.85 42.30 18.87
CA ALA A 15 -47.97 42.50 17.44
C ALA A 15 -46.63 42.07 16.82
N ALA A 16 -46.59 40.85 16.30
CA ALA A 16 -45.47 40.34 15.54
C ALA A 16 -45.26 41.29 14.35
N ALA A 17 -44.19 42.08 14.41
CA ALA A 17 -43.80 42.96 13.32
C ALA A 17 -43.74 42.13 12.03
N LYS A 18 -44.37 42.62 10.95
CA LYS A 18 -44.32 41.94 9.65
C LYS A 18 -42.86 41.71 9.29
N PRO A 19 -42.47 40.48 8.87
CA PRO A 19 -41.07 40.18 8.57
C PRO A 19 -40.57 41.15 7.50
N THR A 20 -39.48 41.86 7.82
CA THR A 20 -38.83 42.79 6.90
C THR A 20 -38.28 42.05 5.69
N GLU A 21 -38.19 42.71 4.54
CA GLU A 21 -37.69 42.08 3.30
C GLU A 21 -36.31 41.42 3.50
N ARG A 22 -35.44 42.03 4.31
CA ARG A 22 -34.12 41.48 4.67
C ARG A 22 -34.19 40.24 5.57
N SER A 23 -35.21 40.13 6.43
CA SER A 23 -35.40 38.91 7.25
C SER A 23 -35.85 37.74 6.37
N ARG A 24 -36.64 38.00 5.32
CA ARG A 24 -36.98 36.98 4.31
C ARG A 24 -35.77 36.57 3.48
N GLN A 25 -34.95 37.52 3.04
CA GLN A 25 -33.70 37.23 2.32
C GLN A 25 -32.73 36.42 3.18
N LYS A 26 -32.62 36.72 4.47
CA LYS A 26 -31.85 35.91 5.43
C LYS A 26 -32.39 34.50 5.54
N ALA A 27 -33.69 34.33 5.75
CA ALA A 27 -34.30 33.00 5.84
C ALA A 27 -34.13 32.18 4.55
N ALA A 28 -34.21 32.83 3.37
CA ALA A 28 -33.94 32.20 2.09
C ALA A 28 -32.47 31.76 1.95
N ALA A 29 -31.52 32.61 2.35
CA ALA A 29 -30.09 32.28 2.35
C ALA A 29 -29.76 31.14 3.33
N GLU A 30 -30.37 31.13 4.51
CA GLU A 30 -30.24 30.04 5.49
C GLU A 30 -30.82 28.72 4.97
N ALA A 31 -31.97 28.75 4.29
CA ALA A 31 -32.54 27.56 3.64
C ALA A 31 -31.65 27.03 2.50
N GLN A 32 -31.09 27.92 1.67
CA GLN A 32 -30.12 27.53 0.64
C GLN A 32 -28.85 26.94 1.24
N ARG A 33 -28.32 27.54 2.32
CA ARG A 33 -27.16 27.00 3.04
C ARG A 33 -27.44 25.61 3.61
N ALA A 34 -28.60 25.41 4.23
CA ALA A 34 -29.01 24.11 4.75
C ALA A 34 -29.10 23.05 3.63
N GLY A 35 -29.63 23.42 2.45
CA GLY A 35 -29.66 22.54 1.28
C GLY A 35 -28.26 22.20 0.75
N ILE A 36 -27.33 23.16 0.72
CA ILE A 36 -25.91 22.91 0.36
C ILE A 36 -25.25 22.00 1.39
N GLN A 37 -25.48 22.22 2.70
CA GLN A 37 -24.95 21.37 3.77
C GLN A 37 -25.42 19.92 3.63
N GLN A 38 -26.72 19.70 3.37
CA GLN A 38 -27.24 18.36 3.13
C GLN A 38 -26.56 17.69 1.93
N LYS A 39 -26.43 18.39 0.79
CA LYS A 39 -25.71 17.88 -0.38
C LYS A 39 -24.25 17.56 -0.07
N LEU A 40 -23.57 18.42 0.67
CA LEU A 40 -22.17 18.22 1.07
C LEU A 40 -22.03 16.99 1.97
N THR A 41 -22.92 16.77 2.93
CA THR A 41 -22.90 15.57 3.79
C THR A 41 -23.17 14.29 2.99
N ALA A 42 -24.14 14.31 2.06
CA ALA A 42 -24.41 13.18 1.19
C ALA A 42 -23.22 12.85 0.27
N LEU A 43 -22.63 13.89 -0.36
CA LEU A 43 -21.46 13.74 -1.22
C LEU A 43 -20.24 13.26 -0.43
N LYS A 44 -20.00 13.76 0.79
CA LYS A 44 -18.93 13.27 1.67
C LYS A 44 -19.09 11.78 1.99
N LYS A 45 -20.32 11.31 2.24
CA LYS A 45 -20.63 9.89 2.46
C LYS A 45 -20.40 9.05 1.20
N GLU A 46 -20.73 9.58 0.03
CA GLU A 46 -20.48 8.91 -1.24
C GLU A 46 -18.98 8.83 -1.58
N ILE A 47 -18.22 9.91 -1.29
CA ILE A 47 -16.76 9.94 -1.41
C ILE A 47 -16.15 8.88 -0.50
N SER A 48 -16.51 8.84 0.79
CA SER A 48 -15.95 7.83 1.72
C SER A 48 -16.28 6.40 1.29
N ARG A 49 -17.47 6.18 0.71
CA ARG A 49 -17.84 4.87 0.17
C ARG A 49 -17.00 4.51 -1.06
N THR A 50 -16.84 5.45 -1.99
CA THR A 50 -16.04 5.26 -3.21
C THR A 50 -14.55 5.08 -2.86
N GLU A 51 -14.07 5.74 -1.81
CA GLU A 51 -12.72 5.53 -1.24
C GLU A 51 -12.54 4.11 -0.71
N SER A 52 -13.50 3.61 0.08
CA SER A 52 -13.49 2.21 0.56
C SER A 52 -13.51 1.22 -0.61
N GLU A 53 -14.41 1.41 -1.58
CA GLU A 53 -14.50 0.54 -2.77
C GLU A 53 -13.18 0.55 -3.58
N LYS A 54 -12.49 1.69 -3.63
CA LYS A 54 -11.17 1.81 -4.26
C LYS A 54 -10.09 1.09 -3.44
N ASP A 55 -10.13 1.19 -2.12
CA ASP A 55 -9.16 0.51 -1.27
C ASP A 55 -9.32 -1.01 -1.37
N ASP A 56 -10.55 -1.53 -1.34
CA ASP A 56 -10.86 -2.95 -1.56
C ASP A 56 -10.40 -3.43 -2.95
N ALA A 57 -10.66 -2.63 -4.00
CA ALA A 57 -10.20 -2.93 -5.35
C ALA A 57 -8.66 -2.92 -5.48
N ALA A 58 -7.97 -2.14 -4.65
CA ALA A 58 -6.51 -2.06 -4.64
C ALA A 58 -5.89 -3.23 -3.87
N ASP A 59 -6.52 -3.66 -2.78
CA ASP A 59 -6.08 -4.83 -2.01
C ASP A 59 -6.29 -6.12 -2.80
N THR A 60 -7.43 -6.25 -3.49
CA THR A 60 -7.64 -7.36 -4.43
C THR A 60 -6.68 -7.31 -5.62
N LEU A 61 -6.34 -6.13 -6.16
CA LEU A 61 -5.29 -6.04 -7.19
C LEU A 61 -3.94 -6.54 -6.64
N ALA A 62 -3.58 -6.16 -5.41
CA ALA A 62 -2.35 -6.61 -4.76
C ALA A 62 -2.29 -8.15 -4.64
N GLU A 63 -3.37 -8.79 -4.22
CA GLU A 63 -3.47 -10.26 -4.15
C GLU A 63 -3.24 -10.92 -5.52
N SER A 64 -3.82 -10.37 -6.60
CA SER A 64 -3.58 -10.87 -7.96
C SER A 64 -2.12 -10.71 -8.37
N GLU A 65 -1.50 -9.57 -8.08
CA GLU A 65 -0.09 -9.32 -8.41
C GLU A 65 0.88 -10.20 -7.64
N GLU A 66 0.57 -10.48 -6.36
CA GLU A 66 1.33 -11.43 -5.56
C GLU A 66 1.18 -12.87 -6.09
N ALA A 67 -0.04 -13.28 -6.43
CA ALA A 67 -0.30 -14.59 -7.04
C ALA A 67 0.43 -14.77 -8.38
N ILE A 68 0.43 -13.74 -9.23
CA ILE A 68 1.17 -13.73 -10.50
C ILE A 68 2.68 -13.82 -10.26
N SER A 69 3.20 -13.09 -9.28
CA SER A 69 4.61 -13.18 -8.87
C SER A 69 4.96 -14.62 -8.43
N ASN A 70 4.10 -15.25 -7.62
CA ASN A 70 4.32 -16.63 -7.17
C ASN A 70 4.25 -17.63 -8.33
N ALA A 71 3.29 -17.49 -9.24
CA ALA A 71 3.19 -18.33 -10.45
C ALA A 71 4.42 -18.17 -11.36
N ASN A 72 4.90 -16.95 -11.58
CA ASN A 72 6.12 -16.70 -12.35
C ASN A 72 7.37 -17.33 -11.71
N ARG A 73 7.48 -17.26 -10.37
CA ARG A 73 8.56 -17.91 -9.64
C ARG A 73 8.48 -19.43 -9.82
N ALA A 74 7.30 -20.03 -9.62
CA ALA A 74 7.09 -21.46 -9.80
C ALA A 74 7.43 -21.91 -11.24
N LEU A 75 7.01 -21.16 -12.26
CA LEU A 75 7.35 -21.43 -13.65
C LEU A 75 8.86 -21.36 -13.93
N ARG A 76 9.58 -20.44 -13.27
CA ARG A 76 11.04 -20.36 -13.37
C ARG A 76 11.71 -21.56 -12.72
N ASP A 77 11.25 -21.96 -11.54
CA ASP A 77 11.79 -23.12 -10.81
C ASP A 77 11.54 -24.42 -11.58
N LEU A 78 10.32 -24.61 -12.10
CA LEU A 78 9.96 -25.73 -12.98
C LEU A 78 10.82 -25.76 -14.24
N HIS A 79 11.04 -24.61 -14.89
CA HIS A 79 11.91 -24.55 -16.06
C HIS A 79 13.35 -24.99 -15.75
N GLN A 80 13.90 -24.56 -14.61
CA GLN A 80 15.22 -24.97 -14.16
C GLN A 80 15.28 -26.49 -13.92
N GLU A 81 14.26 -27.05 -13.27
CA GLU A 81 14.15 -28.49 -13.03
C GLU A 81 14.03 -29.29 -14.34
N THR A 82 13.27 -28.79 -15.33
CA THR A 82 13.20 -29.38 -16.67
C THR A 82 14.56 -29.36 -17.38
N VAL A 83 15.32 -28.26 -17.27
CA VAL A 83 16.67 -28.17 -17.85
C VAL A 83 17.61 -29.18 -17.21
N GLU A 84 17.61 -29.30 -15.89
CA GLU A 84 18.42 -30.28 -15.15
C GLU A 84 18.03 -31.72 -15.51
N THR A 85 16.73 -31.99 -15.64
CA THR A 85 16.18 -33.28 -16.06
C THR A 85 16.64 -33.64 -17.48
N ASN A 86 16.64 -32.69 -18.41
CA ASN A 86 17.13 -32.92 -19.77
C ASN A 86 18.64 -33.22 -19.80
N VAL A 87 19.45 -32.54 -18.98
CA VAL A 87 20.88 -32.87 -18.84
C VAL A 87 21.05 -34.30 -18.33
N ARG A 88 20.29 -34.68 -17.30
CA ARG A 88 20.32 -36.05 -16.77
C ARG A 88 19.93 -37.11 -17.79
N LEU A 89 18.96 -36.83 -18.66
CA LEU A 89 18.58 -37.72 -19.77
C LEU A 89 19.71 -37.90 -20.78
N GLN A 90 20.43 -36.82 -21.09
CA GLN A 90 21.60 -36.87 -21.97
C GLN A 90 22.73 -37.71 -21.36
N ASP A 91 23.00 -37.54 -20.06
CA ASP A 91 24.01 -38.33 -19.35
C ASP A 91 23.67 -39.82 -19.33
N LEU A 92 22.41 -40.17 -19.04
CA LEU A 92 21.91 -41.55 -19.06
C LEU A 92 21.97 -42.17 -20.46
N ALA A 93 21.64 -41.40 -21.51
CA ALA A 93 21.77 -41.85 -22.89
C ALA A 93 23.24 -42.15 -23.26
N GLY A 94 24.16 -41.29 -22.84
CA GLY A 94 25.59 -41.51 -23.03
C GLY A 94 26.15 -42.69 -22.22
N GLU A 95 25.61 -42.98 -21.04
CA GLU A 95 25.94 -44.19 -20.27
C GLU A 95 25.41 -45.45 -20.94
N GLN A 96 24.17 -45.43 -21.42
CA GLN A 96 23.55 -46.52 -22.17
C GLN A 96 24.40 -46.92 -23.39
N GLU A 97 24.85 -45.93 -24.18
CA GLU A 97 25.68 -46.18 -25.35
C GLU A 97 27.03 -46.81 -24.98
N ARG A 98 27.72 -46.28 -23.95
CA ARG A 98 29.00 -46.83 -23.46
C ARG A 98 28.87 -48.26 -22.96
N LEU A 99 27.80 -48.56 -22.22
CA LEU A 99 27.51 -49.94 -21.77
C LEU A 99 27.22 -50.86 -22.96
N ALA A 100 26.42 -50.41 -23.93
CA ALA A 100 26.12 -51.18 -25.13
C ALA A 100 27.40 -51.51 -25.95
N GLN A 101 28.28 -50.53 -26.14
CA GLN A 101 29.58 -50.72 -26.81
C GLN A 101 30.47 -51.70 -26.02
N THR A 102 30.51 -51.59 -24.70
CA THR A 102 31.26 -52.51 -23.83
C THR A 102 30.74 -53.93 -23.95
N ILE A 103 29.42 -54.13 -23.90
CA ILE A 103 28.77 -55.42 -24.07
C ILE A 103 29.08 -56.01 -25.45
N ALA A 104 29.02 -55.20 -26.51
CA ALA A 104 29.36 -55.63 -27.87
C ALA A 104 30.83 -56.08 -27.97
N GLY A 105 31.75 -55.33 -27.36
CA GLY A 105 33.17 -55.69 -27.28
C GLY A 105 33.42 -57.01 -26.55
N GLN A 106 32.83 -57.18 -25.37
CA GLN A 106 32.93 -58.40 -24.57
C GLN A 106 32.32 -59.62 -25.30
N LYS A 107 31.16 -59.46 -25.97
CA LYS A 107 30.56 -60.50 -26.81
C LYS A 107 31.46 -60.91 -27.97
N LYS A 108 32.13 -59.95 -28.61
CA LYS A 108 33.07 -60.22 -29.71
C LYS A 108 34.29 -61.01 -29.22
N GLN A 109 34.87 -60.64 -28.07
CA GLN A 109 35.99 -61.37 -27.46
C GLN A 109 35.60 -62.80 -27.09
N LEU A 110 34.45 -62.99 -26.43
CA LEU A 110 33.93 -64.31 -26.09
C LEU A 110 33.68 -65.16 -27.35
N SER A 111 33.11 -64.56 -28.40
CA SER A 111 32.85 -65.24 -29.67
C SER A 111 34.13 -65.67 -30.40
N ALA A 112 35.20 -64.87 -30.32
CA ALA A 112 36.51 -65.24 -30.87
C ALA A 112 37.11 -66.43 -30.10
N LEU A 113 37.11 -66.39 -28.77
CA LEU A 113 37.57 -67.50 -27.92
C LEU A 113 36.78 -68.79 -28.18
N LEU A 114 35.45 -68.71 -28.22
CA LEU A 114 34.60 -69.88 -28.50
C LEU A 114 34.85 -70.43 -29.91
N ARG A 115 35.10 -69.57 -30.90
CA ARG A 115 35.43 -69.99 -32.27
C ARG A 115 36.81 -70.67 -32.32
N GLU A 116 37.82 -70.12 -31.67
CA GLU A 116 39.14 -70.76 -31.56
C GLU A 116 39.00 -72.17 -30.97
N HIS A 117 38.24 -72.32 -29.88
CA HIS A 117 37.94 -73.61 -29.28
C HIS A 117 37.17 -74.57 -30.20
N TYR A 118 36.21 -74.06 -30.98
CA TYR A 118 35.42 -74.88 -31.90
C TYR A 118 36.24 -75.34 -33.12
N VAL A 119 37.03 -74.42 -33.71
CA VAL A 119 37.86 -74.66 -34.90
C VAL A 119 39.06 -75.54 -34.59
N ALA A 120 39.64 -75.42 -33.39
CA ALA A 120 40.64 -76.37 -32.89
C ALA A 120 40.08 -77.80 -32.75
N GLY A 121 38.76 -77.96 -32.91
CA GLY A 121 38.03 -79.18 -32.63
C GLY A 121 37.92 -79.35 -31.12
N ASN A 122 36.72 -79.64 -30.63
CA ASN A 122 36.48 -79.96 -29.21
C ASN A 122 37.33 -81.17 -28.70
N GLU A 123 38.15 -81.75 -29.58
CA GLU A 123 39.21 -82.72 -29.35
C GLU A 123 40.27 -82.25 -28.36
N ASP A 124 40.56 -80.96 -28.17
CA ASP A 124 41.68 -80.53 -27.30
C ASP A 124 41.57 -81.01 -25.85
N ARG A 125 40.37 -81.17 -25.27
CA ARG A 125 40.26 -81.68 -23.90
C ARG A 125 40.64 -83.16 -23.80
N ILE A 126 40.16 -83.96 -24.74
CA ILE A 126 40.43 -85.40 -24.80
C ILE A 126 41.85 -85.64 -25.32
N LYS A 127 42.32 -84.81 -26.25
CA LYS A 127 43.65 -84.86 -26.86
C LYS A 127 44.74 -84.34 -25.92
N LEU A 128 44.51 -83.32 -25.09
CA LEU A 128 45.42 -82.98 -23.98
C LEU A 128 45.46 -84.12 -22.95
N LEU A 129 44.32 -84.76 -22.63
CA LEU A 129 44.31 -85.91 -21.74
C LEU A 129 45.05 -87.14 -22.32
N LEU A 130 45.11 -87.25 -23.66
CA LEU A 130 45.76 -88.35 -24.38
C LEU A 130 47.16 -87.99 -24.93
N SER A 131 47.64 -86.74 -24.80
CA SER A 131 48.93 -86.29 -25.38
C SER A 131 50.17 -86.76 -24.61
N GLY A 132 49.98 -87.36 -23.43
CA GLY A 132 51.07 -87.79 -22.56
C GLY A 132 51.72 -86.65 -21.75
N ASP A 133 51.16 -85.45 -21.77
CA ASP A 133 51.60 -84.32 -20.95
C ASP A 133 51.32 -84.54 -19.46
N ASN A 134 51.96 -83.73 -18.60
CA ASN A 134 51.77 -83.82 -17.15
C ASN A 134 50.28 -83.60 -16.76
N PRO A 135 49.62 -84.58 -16.11
CA PRO A 135 48.19 -84.52 -15.81
C PRO A 135 47.81 -83.33 -14.92
N ASN A 136 48.72 -82.87 -14.05
CA ASN A 136 48.46 -81.72 -13.19
C ASN A 136 48.41 -80.40 -13.98
N ARG A 137 49.25 -80.27 -15.02
CA ARG A 137 49.28 -79.08 -15.89
C ARG A 137 48.00 -79.02 -16.74
N ILE A 138 47.62 -80.13 -17.35
CA ILE A 138 46.38 -80.25 -18.13
C ILE A 138 45.17 -79.88 -17.29
N ASN A 139 45.06 -80.43 -16.07
CA ASN A 139 43.95 -80.10 -15.17
C ASN A 139 43.93 -78.60 -14.81
N ARG A 140 45.09 -78.02 -14.49
CA ARG A 140 45.18 -76.58 -14.21
C ARG A 140 44.72 -75.74 -15.39
N ASP A 141 45.16 -76.06 -16.60
CA ASP A 141 44.84 -75.27 -17.80
C ASP A 141 43.34 -75.40 -18.14
N LEU A 142 42.74 -76.58 -17.98
CA LEU A 142 41.29 -76.79 -18.10
C LEU A 142 40.47 -76.01 -17.06
N GLN A 143 40.94 -75.98 -15.81
CA GLN A 143 40.32 -75.21 -14.73
C GLN A 143 40.39 -73.70 -15.01
N MET A 144 41.53 -73.20 -15.49
CA MET A 144 41.69 -71.79 -15.87
C MET A 144 40.75 -71.40 -17.02
N MET A 145 40.59 -72.23 -18.03
CA MET A 145 39.64 -71.99 -19.12
C MET A 145 38.18 -71.97 -18.63
N ALA A 146 37.81 -72.91 -17.75
CA ALA A 146 36.49 -72.92 -17.14
C ALA A 146 36.25 -71.65 -16.30
N TYR A 147 37.24 -71.23 -15.53
CA TYR A 147 37.18 -70.00 -14.73
C TYR A 147 37.00 -68.75 -15.60
N VAL A 148 37.80 -68.59 -16.67
CA VAL A 148 37.72 -67.44 -17.57
C VAL A 148 36.36 -67.36 -18.28
N SER A 149 35.86 -68.48 -18.81
CA SER A 149 34.54 -68.49 -19.47
C SER A 149 33.39 -68.20 -18.50
N GLN A 150 33.44 -68.75 -17.27
CA GLN A 150 32.46 -68.44 -16.24
C GLN A 150 32.53 -66.98 -15.79
N ALA A 151 33.73 -66.42 -15.66
CA ALA A 151 33.94 -65.01 -15.30
C ALA A 151 33.40 -64.07 -16.40
N GLN A 152 33.66 -64.36 -17.67
CA GLN A 152 33.12 -63.59 -18.81
C GLN A 152 31.60 -63.66 -18.87
N ALA A 153 31.00 -64.84 -18.65
CA ALA A 153 29.55 -64.99 -18.58
C ALA A 153 28.95 -64.16 -17.43
N LYS A 154 29.54 -64.20 -16.23
CA LYS A 154 29.11 -63.38 -15.08
C LYS A 154 29.21 -61.88 -15.39
N LEU A 155 30.31 -61.44 -16.02
CA LEU A 155 30.50 -60.05 -16.42
C LEU A 155 29.42 -59.60 -17.41
N LEU A 156 29.14 -60.39 -18.45
CA LEU A 156 28.09 -60.08 -19.43
C LEU A 156 26.72 -59.99 -18.78
N THR A 157 26.39 -60.90 -17.86
CA THR A 157 25.12 -60.83 -17.09
C THR A 157 25.04 -59.55 -16.26
N ALA A 158 26.12 -59.17 -15.57
CA ALA A 158 26.16 -57.93 -14.80
C ALA A 158 26.03 -56.68 -15.69
N LEU A 159 26.72 -56.64 -16.85
CA LEU A 159 26.62 -55.52 -17.78
C LEU A 159 25.22 -55.40 -18.39
N ASN A 160 24.57 -56.52 -18.76
CA ASN A 160 23.19 -56.49 -19.23
C ASN A 160 22.21 -56.02 -18.13
N ALA A 161 22.43 -56.41 -16.87
CA ALA A 161 21.64 -55.94 -15.74
C ALA A 161 21.81 -54.42 -15.53
N ASN A 162 23.04 -53.92 -15.63
CA ASN A 162 23.31 -52.48 -15.56
C ASN A 162 22.64 -51.73 -16.71
N LEU A 163 22.70 -52.26 -17.94
CA LEU A 163 22.02 -51.66 -19.09
C LEU A 163 20.51 -51.56 -18.86
N ALA A 164 19.87 -52.64 -18.39
CA ALA A 164 18.45 -52.65 -18.06
C ALA A 164 18.10 -51.63 -16.94
N GLN A 165 18.98 -51.46 -15.96
CA GLN A 165 18.80 -50.46 -14.91
C GLN A 165 18.90 -49.02 -15.45
N VAL A 166 19.84 -48.75 -16.35
CA VAL A 166 19.96 -47.44 -17.03
C VAL A 166 18.72 -47.16 -17.88
N GLU A 167 18.22 -48.14 -18.61
CA GLU A 167 16.98 -48.01 -19.40
C GLU A 167 15.77 -47.72 -18.52
N ALA A 168 15.60 -48.45 -17.40
CA ALA A 168 14.52 -48.19 -16.44
C ALA A 168 14.65 -46.82 -15.76
N ASN A 169 15.86 -46.37 -15.47
CA ASN A 169 16.09 -45.03 -14.92
C ASN A 169 15.77 -43.94 -15.95
N LYS A 170 16.14 -44.15 -17.22
CA LYS A 170 15.82 -43.23 -18.31
C LYS A 170 14.31 -43.07 -18.48
N GLU A 171 13.57 -44.18 -18.50
CA GLU A 171 12.10 -44.15 -18.57
C GLU A 171 11.47 -43.37 -17.42
N LYS A 172 11.95 -43.58 -16.18
CA LYS A 172 11.47 -42.80 -15.02
C LYS A 172 11.73 -41.30 -15.17
N VAL A 173 12.90 -40.92 -15.68
CA VAL A 173 13.27 -39.51 -15.87
C VAL A 173 12.46 -38.89 -17.02
N GLU A 174 12.18 -39.63 -18.09
CA GLU A 174 11.27 -39.18 -19.16
C GLU A 174 9.84 -38.97 -18.64
N ASN A 175 9.31 -39.91 -17.83
CA ASN A 175 7.99 -39.74 -17.23
C ASN A 175 7.93 -38.52 -16.30
N ALA A 176 8.94 -38.34 -15.44
CA ALA A 176 9.05 -37.16 -14.59
C ALA A 176 9.13 -35.85 -15.40
N LYS A 177 9.82 -35.86 -16.55
CA LYS A 177 9.85 -34.71 -17.47
C LYS A 177 8.46 -34.37 -18.00
N VAL A 178 7.69 -35.37 -18.44
CA VAL A 178 6.31 -35.17 -18.92
C VAL A 178 5.43 -34.60 -17.81
N GLU A 179 5.53 -35.12 -16.59
CA GLU A 179 4.81 -34.59 -15.42
C GLU A 179 5.17 -33.12 -15.13
N LEU A 180 6.46 -32.76 -15.18
CA LEU A 180 6.91 -31.37 -15.00
C LEU A 180 6.37 -30.43 -16.08
N GLU A 181 6.32 -30.89 -17.35
CA GLU A 181 5.79 -30.12 -18.46
C GLU A 181 4.27 -29.90 -18.33
N GLU A 182 3.53 -30.91 -17.87
CA GLU A 182 2.10 -30.81 -17.58
C GLU A 182 1.82 -29.80 -16.45
N ILE A 183 2.54 -29.89 -15.33
CA ILE A 183 2.43 -28.94 -14.22
C ILE A 183 2.77 -27.52 -14.69
N ALA A 184 3.82 -27.37 -15.51
CA ALA A 184 4.20 -26.07 -16.04
C ALA A 184 3.10 -25.47 -16.95
N GLU A 185 2.40 -26.30 -17.74
CA GLU A 185 1.30 -25.83 -18.56
C GLU A 185 0.09 -25.41 -17.72
N GLU A 186 -0.29 -26.18 -16.70
CA GLU A 186 -1.35 -25.80 -15.77
C GLU A 186 -1.02 -24.45 -15.08
N GLN A 187 0.22 -24.25 -14.66
CA GLN A 187 0.67 -22.99 -14.08
C GLN A 187 0.60 -21.82 -15.07
N ARG A 188 0.88 -22.03 -16.37
CA ARG A 188 0.73 -21.00 -17.40
C ARG A 188 -0.73 -20.61 -17.61
N ASP A 189 -1.63 -21.59 -17.62
CA ASP A 189 -3.06 -21.35 -17.76
C ASP A 189 -3.63 -20.59 -16.56
N GLN A 190 -3.29 -21.01 -15.34
CA GLN A 190 -3.67 -20.30 -14.11
C GLN A 190 -3.15 -18.86 -14.13
N LYS A 191 -1.89 -18.64 -14.49
CA LYS A 191 -1.32 -17.31 -14.66
C LYS A 191 -2.10 -16.49 -15.70
N ALA A 192 -2.47 -17.07 -16.84
CA ALA A 192 -3.21 -16.35 -17.88
C ALA A 192 -4.60 -15.89 -17.40
N VAL A 193 -5.24 -16.65 -16.51
CA VAL A 193 -6.48 -16.23 -15.84
C VAL A 193 -6.21 -15.07 -14.89
N LEU A 194 -5.18 -15.17 -14.04
CA LEU A 194 -4.80 -14.12 -13.10
C LEU A 194 -4.46 -12.79 -13.79
N GLU A 195 -3.77 -12.82 -14.94
CA GLU A 195 -3.46 -11.62 -15.72
C GLU A 195 -4.73 -10.93 -16.26
N LYS A 196 -5.74 -11.72 -16.69
CA LYS A 196 -7.03 -11.16 -17.09
C LYS A 196 -7.76 -10.52 -15.91
N GLU A 197 -7.68 -11.11 -14.73
CA GLU A 197 -8.26 -10.54 -13.51
C GLU A 197 -7.54 -9.26 -13.08
N LYS A 198 -6.20 -9.25 -13.08
CA LYS A 198 -5.36 -8.08 -12.83
C LYS A 198 -5.77 -6.92 -13.74
N ALA A 199 -5.90 -7.16 -15.05
CA ALA A 199 -6.30 -6.13 -16.01
C ALA A 199 -7.69 -5.54 -15.70
N ARG A 200 -8.66 -6.39 -15.33
CA ARG A 200 -10.01 -5.93 -14.93
C ARG A 200 -9.98 -5.10 -13.65
N ARG A 201 -9.23 -5.55 -12.63
CA ARG A 201 -9.08 -4.85 -11.33
C ARG A 201 -8.37 -3.49 -11.52
N ALA A 202 -7.33 -3.45 -12.35
CA ALA A 202 -6.63 -2.21 -12.70
C ALA A 202 -7.55 -1.20 -13.43
N ALA A 203 -8.39 -1.67 -14.36
CA ALA A 203 -9.36 -0.82 -15.04
C ALA A 203 -10.41 -0.23 -14.07
N LEU A 204 -10.93 -1.05 -13.15
CA LEU A 204 -11.86 -0.61 -12.11
C LEU A 204 -11.23 0.46 -11.20
N LEU A 205 -9.97 0.28 -10.79
CA LEU A 205 -9.25 1.28 -10.02
C LEU A 205 -9.09 2.61 -10.76
N GLY A 206 -8.81 2.54 -12.07
CA GLY A 206 -8.79 3.71 -12.95
C GLY A 206 -10.13 4.44 -12.93
N GLU A 207 -11.23 3.72 -13.11
CA GLU A 207 -12.60 4.28 -13.08
C GLU A 207 -12.92 4.94 -11.72
N LEU A 208 -12.72 4.22 -10.61
CA LEU A 208 -12.98 4.73 -9.26
C LEU A 208 -12.10 5.95 -8.93
N SER A 209 -10.84 5.95 -9.36
CA SER A 209 -9.94 7.10 -9.17
C SER A 209 -10.44 8.34 -9.90
N SER A 210 -10.91 8.19 -11.14
CA SER A 210 -11.45 9.28 -11.95
C SER A 210 -12.74 9.84 -11.34
N LYS A 211 -13.62 8.95 -10.85
CA LYS A 211 -14.87 9.31 -10.16
C LYS A 211 -14.58 10.10 -8.88
N LEU A 212 -13.60 9.68 -8.08
CA LEU A 212 -13.20 10.40 -6.87
C LEU A 212 -12.66 11.81 -7.16
N VAL A 213 -11.87 11.98 -8.23
CA VAL A 213 -11.39 13.32 -8.63
C VAL A 213 -12.56 14.25 -8.96
N VAL A 214 -13.57 13.75 -9.68
CA VAL A 214 -14.78 14.52 -10.01
C VAL A 214 -15.59 14.85 -8.75
N GLN A 215 -15.85 13.85 -7.89
CA GLN A 215 -16.59 14.03 -6.64
C GLN A 215 -15.90 15.01 -5.69
N ARG A 216 -14.57 14.92 -5.52
CA ARG A 216 -13.78 15.85 -4.70
C ARG A 216 -13.86 17.28 -5.23
N LYS A 217 -13.73 17.47 -6.55
CA LYS A 217 -13.88 18.79 -7.19
C LYS A 217 -15.28 19.38 -6.97
N GLN A 218 -16.32 18.55 -7.02
CA GLN A 218 -17.70 18.95 -6.69
C GLN A 218 -17.85 19.32 -5.22
N ALA A 219 -17.30 18.52 -4.30
CA ALA A 219 -17.31 18.82 -2.87
C ALA A 219 -16.61 20.15 -2.56
N ASP A 220 -15.45 20.40 -3.18
CA ASP A 220 -14.74 21.67 -3.04
C ASP A 220 -15.56 22.86 -3.54
N SER A 221 -16.32 22.69 -4.65
CA SER A 221 -17.20 23.74 -5.15
C SER A 221 -18.36 24.03 -4.20
N LEU A 222 -19.00 23.00 -3.66
CA LEU A 222 -20.09 23.13 -2.69
C LEU A 222 -19.60 23.70 -1.36
N GLN A 223 -18.39 23.34 -0.92
CA GLN A 223 -17.78 23.90 0.29
C GLN A 223 -17.48 25.39 0.12
N ARG A 224 -16.99 25.82 -1.04
CA ARG A 224 -16.83 27.25 -1.35
C ARG A 224 -18.18 27.97 -1.37
N ASP A 225 -19.23 27.34 -1.92
CA ASP A 225 -20.58 27.91 -1.94
C ASP A 225 -21.17 28.05 -0.53
N GLU A 226 -20.98 27.05 0.33
CA GLU A 226 -21.35 27.09 1.74
C GLU A 226 -20.66 28.26 2.46
N GLN A 227 -19.35 28.43 2.25
CA GLN A 227 -18.58 29.54 2.82
C GLN A 227 -19.10 30.91 2.34
N ARG A 228 -19.41 31.04 1.04
CA ARG A 228 -20.01 32.26 0.48
C ARG A 228 -21.38 32.56 1.09
N MET A 229 -22.24 31.55 1.25
CA MET A 229 -23.56 31.70 1.85
C MET A 229 -23.48 32.02 3.35
N SER A 230 -22.52 31.43 4.08
CA SER A 230 -22.26 31.78 5.48
C SER A 230 -21.90 33.26 5.60
N GLY A 231 -20.95 33.74 4.78
CA GLY A 231 -20.58 35.15 4.76
C GLY A 231 -21.76 36.09 4.46
N LEU A 232 -22.65 35.71 3.53
CA LEU A 232 -23.85 36.48 3.22
C LEU A 232 -24.85 36.50 4.38
N VAL A 233 -25.07 35.37 5.05
CA VAL A 233 -25.93 35.30 6.25
C VAL A 233 -25.36 36.15 7.39
N ASP A 234 -24.04 36.15 7.59
CA ASP A 234 -23.37 36.98 8.59
C ASP A 234 -23.52 38.47 8.28
N GLN A 235 -23.33 38.85 7.01
CA GLN A 235 -23.51 40.22 6.55
C GLN A 235 -24.97 40.69 6.68
N LEU A 236 -25.95 39.85 6.31
CA LEU A 236 -27.37 40.15 6.51
C LEU A 236 -27.73 40.23 7.99
N THR A 237 -27.15 39.38 8.84
CA THR A 237 -27.36 39.42 10.30
C THR A 237 -26.83 40.73 10.89
N LYS A 238 -25.66 41.18 10.45
CA LYS A 238 -25.10 42.49 10.83
C LYS A 238 -26.03 43.64 10.42
N LEU A 239 -26.47 43.65 9.15
CA LEU A 239 -27.36 44.69 8.63
C LEU A 239 -28.73 44.71 9.31
N ILE A 240 -29.29 43.56 9.68
CA ILE A 240 -30.56 43.46 10.43
C ILE A 240 -30.38 44.01 11.84
N ARG A 241 -29.25 43.70 12.52
CA ARG A 241 -28.95 44.27 13.84
C ARG A 241 -28.81 45.78 13.78
N GLU A 242 -28.08 46.31 12.81
CA GLU A 242 -27.91 47.75 12.59
C GLU A 242 -29.26 48.44 12.34
N GLN A 243 -30.15 47.84 11.53
CA GLN A 243 -31.49 48.37 11.30
C GLN A 243 -32.38 48.31 12.54
N ALA A 244 -32.36 47.19 13.29
CA ALA A 244 -33.13 47.05 14.51
C ALA A 244 -32.68 48.04 15.59
N GLU A 245 -31.36 48.26 15.75
CA GLU A 245 -30.82 49.27 16.65
C GLU A 245 -31.18 50.69 16.22
N ALA A 246 -31.12 51.00 14.92
CA ALA A 246 -31.52 52.30 14.39
C ALA A 246 -33.02 52.57 14.55
N GLU A 247 -33.88 51.57 14.32
CA GLU A 247 -35.32 51.65 14.61
C GLU A 247 -35.58 51.79 16.10
N ARG A 248 -34.88 51.04 16.96
CA ARG A 248 -35.02 51.15 18.42
C ARG A 248 -34.63 52.54 18.90
N LYS A 249 -33.50 53.09 18.43
CA LYS A 249 -33.08 54.47 18.71
C LYS A 249 -34.10 55.49 18.20
N ARG A 250 -34.70 55.28 17.02
CA ARG A 250 -35.79 56.14 16.50
C ARG A 250 -37.05 56.05 17.36
N GLN A 251 -37.44 54.85 17.77
CA GLN A 251 -38.59 54.61 18.65
C GLN A 251 -38.37 55.23 20.03
N GLU A 252 -37.19 55.06 20.62
CA GLU A 252 -36.76 55.69 21.87
C GLU A 252 -36.75 57.22 21.72
N ALA A 253 -36.25 57.77 20.61
CA ALA A 253 -36.26 59.21 20.34
C ALA A 253 -37.66 59.78 20.14
N LEU A 254 -38.56 59.07 19.43
CA LEU A 254 -39.97 59.43 19.27
C LEU A 254 -40.72 59.34 20.60
N ALA A 255 -40.45 58.31 21.41
CA ALA A 255 -41.01 58.15 22.73
C ALA A 255 -40.50 59.23 23.69
N ALA A 256 -39.21 59.57 23.64
CA ALA A 256 -38.61 60.66 24.39
C ALA A 256 -39.14 62.02 23.94
N ALA A 257 -39.34 62.24 22.64
CA ALA A 257 -39.96 63.46 22.10
C ALA A 257 -41.42 63.59 22.55
N ARG A 258 -42.19 62.49 22.51
CA ARG A 258 -43.56 62.44 23.06
C ARG A 258 -43.59 62.66 24.57
N ALA A 259 -42.66 62.07 25.31
CA ALA A 259 -42.54 62.26 26.75
C ALA A 259 -42.15 63.71 27.10
N LYS A 260 -41.21 64.30 26.35
CA LYS A 260 -40.82 65.71 26.48
C LYS A 260 -41.98 66.64 26.16
N ALA A 261 -42.71 66.41 25.06
CA ALA A 261 -43.91 67.17 24.73
C ALA A 261 -45.01 67.04 25.80
N LYS A 262 -45.16 65.85 26.40
CA LYS A 262 -46.10 65.61 27.51
C LYS A 262 -45.67 66.34 28.78
N LEU A 263 -44.38 66.31 29.12
CA LEU A 263 -43.80 67.07 30.24
C LEU A 263 -43.89 68.58 30.02
N GLU A 264 -43.70 69.09 28.80
CA GLU A 264 -43.88 70.50 28.44
C GLU A 264 -45.36 70.90 28.52
N ALA A 265 -46.28 70.05 28.09
CA ALA A 265 -47.73 70.26 28.26
C ALA A 265 -48.14 70.25 29.74
N GLU A 266 -47.61 69.31 30.54
CA GLU A 266 -47.83 69.25 31.98
C GLU A 266 -47.16 70.43 32.72
N ALA A 267 -45.99 70.89 32.28
CA ALA A 267 -45.31 72.07 32.81
C ALA A 267 -46.05 73.36 32.43
N ALA A 268 -46.60 73.49 31.22
CA ALA A 268 -47.46 74.59 30.83
C ALA A 268 -48.79 74.58 31.63
N ALA A 269 -49.35 73.40 31.90
CA ALA A 269 -50.51 73.24 32.78
C ALA A 269 -50.18 73.60 34.24
N LYS A 270 -49.04 73.13 34.76
CA LYS A 270 -48.53 73.48 36.10
C LYS A 270 -48.13 74.95 36.21
N ALA A 271 -47.59 75.59 35.18
CA ALA A 271 -47.28 77.02 35.15
C ALA A 271 -48.56 77.87 35.11
N ARG A 272 -49.60 77.43 34.38
CA ARG A 272 -50.94 78.04 34.47
C ARG A 272 -51.58 77.83 35.84
N ALA A 273 -51.35 76.69 36.48
CA ALA A 273 -51.82 76.41 37.84
C ALA A 273 -51.02 77.19 38.91
N LEU A 274 -49.70 77.34 38.74
CA LEU A 274 -48.82 78.14 39.59
C LEU A 274 -49.01 79.64 39.39
N ALA A 275 -49.38 80.12 38.20
CA ALA A 275 -49.82 81.50 38.01
C ALA A 275 -51.16 81.78 38.72
N ARG A 276 -52.07 80.79 38.74
CA ARG A 276 -53.31 80.82 39.55
C ARG A 276 -53.03 80.65 41.06
N ALA A 277 -51.98 79.93 41.44
CA ALA A 277 -51.59 79.75 42.84
C ALA A 277 -50.70 80.88 43.37
N ALA A 278 -49.89 81.55 42.55
CA ALA A 278 -49.10 82.74 42.89
C ALA A 278 -50.01 83.94 43.18
N ALA A 279 -51.15 84.04 42.46
CA ALA A 279 -52.23 84.97 42.81
C ALA A 279 -52.95 84.62 44.14
N LYS A 280 -52.77 83.40 44.67
CA LYS A 280 -53.37 82.93 45.93
C LYS A 280 -52.36 82.86 47.10
N ALA A 281 -51.06 82.74 46.80
CA ALA A 281 -49.98 82.49 47.75
C ALA A 281 -49.22 83.74 48.19
N GLU A 282 -49.51 84.92 47.64
CA GLU A 282 -49.06 86.21 48.21
C GLU A 282 -49.86 86.60 49.46
N ARG A 283 -50.95 85.86 49.76
CA ARG A 283 -51.88 86.14 50.86
C ARG A 283 -51.69 85.31 52.13
N GLU A 284 -50.80 84.33 52.12
CA GLU A 284 -50.55 83.44 53.26
C GLU A 284 -49.06 83.09 53.36
N ARG A 285 -48.21 84.04 53.81
CA ARG A 285 -46.88 83.72 54.38
C ARG A 285 -46.24 84.88 55.15
N LEU A 286 -47.00 85.52 56.03
CA LEU A 286 -46.48 86.10 57.28
C LEU A 286 -46.88 85.17 58.44
N ALA A 287 -46.24 84.00 58.52
CA ALA A 287 -46.25 83.21 59.75
C ALA A 287 -45.16 82.14 59.70
N ARG A 288 -44.15 82.37 60.53
CA ARG A 288 -43.31 81.37 61.21
C ARG A 288 -42.02 80.92 60.50
N GLU A 289 -40.98 81.60 60.94
CA GLU A 289 -39.67 81.07 61.32
C GLU A 289 -39.73 79.73 62.09
N ALA A 290 -38.70 78.91 61.85
CA ALA A 290 -37.82 78.29 62.86
C ALA A 290 -37.51 76.80 62.63
N ALA A 291 -36.20 76.49 62.73
CA ALA A 291 -35.52 75.19 62.93
C ALA A 291 -35.49 74.23 61.72
N LYS A 292 -34.37 73.84 61.11
CA LYS A 292 -32.98 73.45 61.48
C LYS A 292 -32.75 71.97 61.09
N ALA A 293 -31.59 71.76 60.46
CA ALA A 293 -30.73 70.57 60.52
C ALA A 293 -30.99 69.37 59.58
N GLY A 294 -29.89 68.91 58.95
CA GLY A 294 -29.70 67.50 58.60
C GLY A 294 -29.35 67.16 57.15
N LYS A 295 -28.08 67.32 56.76
CA LYS A 295 -27.38 66.58 55.67
C LYS A 295 -26.87 65.22 56.20
N PRO A 296 -26.31 64.27 55.41
CA PRO A 296 -26.33 63.99 53.96
C PRO A 296 -26.51 62.48 53.60
N ALA A 297 -26.41 62.17 52.28
CA ALA A 297 -26.36 60.87 51.58
C ALA A 297 -25.20 59.92 52.04
N PRO A 298 -25.05 58.61 51.63
CA PRO A 298 -25.08 58.11 50.23
C PRO A 298 -25.50 56.60 49.99
N LYS A 299 -25.46 56.21 48.69
CA LYS A 299 -25.56 54.87 48.03
C LYS A 299 -24.39 53.91 48.38
N PRO A 300 -24.18 52.74 47.69
CA PRO A 300 -24.99 51.53 47.43
C PRO A 300 -24.19 50.20 47.71
N LEU A 301 -24.77 49.03 47.38
CA LEU A 301 -24.18 47.67 47.50
C LEU A 301 -22.91 47.42 46.64
N PRO A 302 -22.06 46.43 47.01
CA PRO A 302 -21.06 45.80 46.14
C PRO A 302 -21.59 44.55 45.38
N PRO A 303 -20.90 44.11 44.31
CA PRO A 303 -20.42 42.73 44.31
C PRO A 303 -19.01 42.55 43.70
N GLU A 304 -18.35 41.50 44.16
CA GLU A 304 -17.16 40.82 43.61
C GLU A 304 -17.39 39.30 43.87
N PRO A 305 -16.66 38.33 43.28
CA PRO A 305 -15.58 38.40 42.28
C PRO A 305 -15.65 37.29 41.18
N ASP A 306 -14.66 37.34 40.28
CA ASP A 306 -13.80 36.27 39.69
C ASP A 306 -14.22 34.78 39.85
N GLU A 307 -13.96 33.83 38.95
CA GLU A 307 -12.72 33.48 38.23
C GLU A 307 -13.02 32.22 37.31
N PRO A 308 -12.08 31.44 36.74
CA PRO A 308 -11.60 31.56 35.35
C PRO A 308 -11.71 30.28 34.48
N LYS A 309 -11.17 30.42 33.26
CA LYS A 309 -10.61 29.39 32.37
C LYS A 309 -9.76 28.34 33.09
N VAL A 310 -9.87 27.09 32.64
CA VAL A 310 -8.75 26.12 32.64
C VAL A 310 -8.69 25.42 31.28
N ALA A 311 -7.47 25.33 30.77
CA ALA A 311 -7.07 24.74 29.51
C ALA A 311 -6.55 23.31 29.70
N GLU A 312 -6.17 22.72 28.56
CA GLU A 312 -5.01 21.83 28.42
C GLU A 312 -5.23 20.29 28.49
N GLN A 313 -5.22 19.71 27.27
CA GLN A 313 -4.61 18.42 26.92
C GLN A 313 -3.09 18.65 26.75
N PRO A 314 -2.16 17.66 26.86
CA PRO A 314 -2.16 16.50 25.94
C PRO A 314 -1.40 15.19 26.33
N LYS A 315 -1.68 14.16 25.51
CA LYS A 315 -0.82 13.11 24.90
C LYS A 315 0.10 12.20 25.75
N HIS A 316 -0.06 10.89 25.51
CA HIS A 316 0.96 9.84 25.66
C HIS A 316 0.70 8.80 24.55
N GLU A 317 1.58 8.70 23.53
CA GLU A 317 2.72 7.78 23.36
C GLU A 317 2.33 6.40 22.79
N GLU A 318 2.69 6.20 21.52
CA GLU A 318 2.65 4.92 20.79
C GLU A 318 3.97 4.16 20.98
N ARG A 319 3.86 2.88 21.34
CA ARG A 319 4.98 1.91 21.32
C ARG A 319 4.96 1.15 20.00
N THR A 320 6.09 1.05 19.35
CA THR A 320 6.36 0.06 18.29
C THR A 320 7.31 -1.02 18.82
N PRO A 321 7.15 -2.30 18.42
CA PRO A 321 8.08 -3.37 18.77
C PRO A 321 9.22 -3.51 17.76
N ASP A 322 10.42 -3.73 18.28
CA ASP A 322 11.69 -3.93 17.56
C ASP A 322 11.88 -5.42 17.22
N ILE A 323 12.22 -5.73 15.96
CA ILE A 323 12.50 -7.09 15.48
C ILE A 323 14.01 -7.19 15.21
N SER A 324 14.73 -7.88 16.09
CA SER A 324 16.17 -8.14 15.96
C SER A 324 16.45 -9.27 14.95
N LEU A 325 17.04 -8.96 13.80
CA LEU A 325 17.47 -9.91 12.77
C LEU A 325 18.99 -10.22 12.88
N ALA A 326 19.37 -11.49 12.70
CA ALA A 326 20.73 -12.03 12.81
C ALA A 326 21.69 -11.53 11.69
N PRO A 327 23.03 -11.63 11.82
CA PRO A 327 23.94 -10.65 11.25
C PRO A 327 23.98 -10.68 9.72
N ALA A 328 23.82 -9.48 9.15
CA ALA A 328 24.17 -9.13 7.78
C ALA A 328 25.69 -9.14 7.57
N ALA A 329 26.13 -8.97 6.32
CA ALA A 329 27.53 -8.95 5.91
C ALA A 329 28.43 -8.10 6.86
N PRO A 330 29.72 -8.45 7.04
CA PRO A 330 30.58 -7.78 8.02
C PRO A 330 30.51 -6.25 7.91
N ALA A 331 30.24 -5.61 9.05
CA ALA A 331 29.99 -4.17 9.13
C ALA A 331 31.11 -3.36 8.44
N GLY A 332 30.72 -2.47 7.52
CA GLY A 332 31.63 -1.60 6.78
C GLY A 332 32.02 -2.07 5.37
N ALA A 333 31.78 -3.33 5.00
CA ALA A 333 32.09 -3.84 3.65
C ALA A 333 31.33 -3.08 2.55
N PHE A 334 30.04 -2.77 2.77
CA PHE A 334 29.21 -2.05 1.81
C PHE A 334 29.73 -0.62 1.56
N ALA A 335 30.14 0.10 2.62
CA ALA A 335 30.62 1.49 2.51
C ALA A 335 31.82 1.65 1.55
N SER A 336 32.66 0.63 1.43
CA SER A 336 33.81 0.60 0.52
C SER A 336 33.43 0.51 -0.97
N LEU A 337 32.18 0.16 -1.28
CA LEU A 337 31.66 -0.02 -2.63
C LEU A 337 31.11 1.27 -3.25
N ARG A 338 31.22 2.42 -2.56
CA ARG A 338 30.80 3.71 -3.10
C ARG A 338 31.43 3.97 -4.46
N GLY A 339 30.59 4.26 -5.45
CA GLY A 339 30.95 4.52 -6.84
C GLY A 339 31.40 3.28 -7.61
N ARG A 340 31.21 2.07 -7.07
CA ARG A 340 31.63 0.79 -7.68
C ARG A 340 30.50 -0.20 -7.87
N LEU A 341 29.29 0.10 -7.38
CA LEU A 341 28.12 -0.78 -7.57
C LEU A 341 27.69 -0.79 -9.04
N THR A 342 27.24 -1.94 -9.51
CA THR A 342 26.67 -2.11 -10.85
C THR A 342 25.19 -1.76 -10.84
N SER A 343 24.67 -1.25 -11.96
CA SER A 343 23.23 -1.03 -12.12
C SER A 343 22.44 -2.32 -11.80
N PRO A 344 21.37 -2.23 -10.99
CA PRO A 344 20.54 -3.39 -10.65
C PRO A 344 19.72 -3.92 -11.82
N VAL A 345 19.47 -3.11 -12.85
CA VAL A 345 18.72 -3.50 -14.06
C VAL A 345 19.30 -2.78 -15.27
N SER A 346 19.24 -3.42 -16.44
CA SER A 346 19.58 -2.78 -17.71
C SER A 346 18.39 -1.94 -18.19
N GLY A 347 18.58 -0.63 -18.36
CA GLY A 347 17.47 0.26 -18.67
C GLY A 347 17.85 1.74 -18.76
N THR A 348 16.86 2.61 -18.88
CA THR A 348 17.06 4.07 -18.96
C THR A 348 16.52 4.77 -17.72
N ILE A 349 17.28 5.72 -17.17
CA ILE A 349 16.85 6.49 -15.99
C ILE A 349 15.75 7.47 -16.42
N ALA A 350 14.57 7.31 -15.84
CA ALA A 350 13.41 8.17 -16.09
C ALA A 350 13.11 9.13 -14.94
N ALA A 351 13.46 8.76 -13.70
CA ALA A 351 13.41 9.66 -12.56
C ALA A 351 14.69 9.53 -11.72
N ARG A 352 15.18 10.66 -11.23
CA ARG A 352 16.36 10.75 -10.36
C ARG A 352 15.96 11.14 -8.94
N PHE A 353 16.81 10.79 -7.98
CA PHE A 353 16.68 11.22 -6.60
C PHE A 353 16.54 12.76 -6.51
N GLY A 354 15.63 13.24 -5.67
CA GLY A 354 15.39 14.66 -5.45
C GLY A 354 14.53 15.37 -6.50
N ALA A 355 14.34 14.79 -7.69
CA ALA A 355 13.47 15.37 -8.74
C ALA A 355 12.02 15.47 -8.25
N LYS A 356 11.25 16.45 -8.77
CA LYS A 356 9.84 16.63 -8.41
C LYS A 356 8.96 15.59 -9.13
N ARG A 357 8.06 14.94 -8.39
CA ARG A 357 7.09 13.99 -8.94
C ARG A 357 5.84 14.73 -9.43
N GLY A 358 5.97 15.42 -10.58
CA GLY A 358 4.90 16.19 -11.22
C GLY A 358 4.48 17.45 -10.45
N GLY A 359 4.58 18.63 -11.07
CA GLY A 359 4.20 19.91 -10.46
C GLY A 359 4.78 20.12 -9.05
N ASP A 360 3.91 20.46 -8.09
CA ASP A 360 4.24 20.68 -6.66
C ASP A 360 4.36 19.38 -5.82
N GLY A 361 4.42 18.21 -6.45
CA GLY A 361 4.52 16.92 -5.78
C GLY A 361 5.78 16.74 -4.92
N PRO A 362 5.78 15.72 -4.03
CA PRO A 362 6.97 15.37 -3.24
C PRO A 362 8.13 14.94 -4.15
N SER A 363 9.35 15.18 -3.68
CA SER A 363 10.55 14.75 -4.40
C SER A 363 10.72 13.23 -4.36
N TRP A 364 11.28 12.66 -5.42
CA TRP A 364 11.66 11.24 -5.48
C TRP A 364 12.71 10.93 -4.41
N LYS A 365 12.45 9.89 -3.60
CA LYS A 365 13.39 9.38 -2.58
C LYS A 365 14.35 8.31 -3.13
N GLY A 366 14.18 7.94 -4.40
CA GLY A 366 14.99 6.97 -5.10
C GLY A 366 15.06 7.32 -6.59
N MET A 367 15.29 6.33 -7.41
CA MET A 367 15.38 6.43 -8.87
C MET A 367 14.36 5.50 -9.52
N PHE A 368 13.90 5.88 -10.70
CA PHE A 368 13.08 5.00 -11.55
C PHE A 368 13.85 4.70 -12.83
N ILE A 369 14.07 3.41 -13.08
CA ILE A 369 14.83 2.90 -14.22
C ILE A 369 13.85 2.14 -15.11
N LYS A 370 13.50 2.69 -16.27
CA LYS A 370 12.62 2.04 -17.24
C LYS A 370 13.31 0.80 -17.78
N ALA A 371 12.61 -0.32 -17.75
CA ALA A 371 13.05 -1.60 -18.28
C ALA A 371 11.84 -2.41 -18.74
N PRO A 372 11.97 -3.23 -19.80
CA PRO A 372 10.92 -4.14 -20.22
C PRO A 372 10.44 -5.02 -19.07
N GLU A 373 9.15 -5.31 -19.02
CA GLU A 373 8.59 -6.22 -18.03
C GLU A 373 9.26 -7.59 -18.11
N GLY A 374 9.57 -8.20 -16.96
CA GLY A 374 10.29 -9.47 -16.89
C GLY A 374 11.83 -9.34 -16.91
N THR A 375 12.40 -8.17 -17.17
CA THR A 375 13.86 -7.97 -17.15
C THR A 375 14.42 -8.30 -15.76
N GLU A 376 15.48 -9.11 -15.68
CA GLU A 376 16.06 -9.50 -14.40
C GLU A 376 16.59 -8.29 -13.61
N VAL A 377 16.16 -8.19 -12.36
CA VAL A 377 16.66 -7.24 -11.37
C VAL A 377 17.63 -7.97 -10.46
N ARG A 378 18.83 -7.43 -10.34
CA ARG A 378 19.97 -8.02 -9.64
C ARG A 378 20.29 -7.24 -8.36
N SER A 379 20.71 -7.96 -7.32
CA SER A 379 21.20 -7.31 -6.10
C SER A 379 22.48 -6.53 -6.38
N VAL A 380 22.55 -5.27 -5.95
CA VAL A 380 23.74 -4.43 -6.17
C VAL A 380 24.95 -4.91 -5.35
N ALA A 381 24.73 -5.60 -4.24
CA ALA A 381 25.78 -6.12 -3.37
C ALA A 381 25.33 -7.41 -2.65
N VAL A 382 26.27 -8.04 -1.93
CA VAL A 382 25.96 -9.14 -1.01
C VAL A 382 25.09 -8.65 0.14
N GLY A 383 24.13 -9.45 0.60
CA GLY A 383 23.26 -9.08 1.70
C GLY A 383 22.28 -10.18 2.08
N ARG A 384 21.28 -9.81 2.88
CA ARG A 384 20.17 -10.67 3.28
C ARG A 384 18.84 -9.98 2.99
N VAL A 385 17.87 -10.71 2.46
CA VAL A 385 16.52 -10.19 2.24
C VAL A 385 15.83 -10.01 3.58
N VAL A 386 15.45 -8.78 3.90
CA VAL A 386 14.71 -8.42 5.13
C VAL A 386 13.22 -8.18 4.87
N HIS A 387 12.84 -8.01 3.60
CA HIS A 387 11.45 -7.94 3.18
C HIS A 387 11.30 -8.48 1.75
N SER A 388 10.22 -9.21 1.50
CA SER A 388 9.84 -9.70 0.17
C SER A 388 8.32 -9.88 0.13
N GLY A 389 7.61 -8.95 -0.49
CA GLY A 389 6.15 -9.00 -0.60
C GLY A 389 5.59 -7.77 -1.30
N TRP A 390 4.27 -7.69 -1.41
CA TRP A 390 3.60 -6.52 -1.95
C TRP A 390 3.45 -5.42 -0.90
N MET A 391 3.64 -4.17 -1.29
CA MET A 391 3.43 -3.00 -0.43
C MET A 391 2.73 -1.86 -1.18
N ARG A 392 1.72 -1.26 -0.56
CA ARG A 392 0.92 -0.20 -1.17
C ARG A 392 1.78 0.98 -1.63
N GLY A 393 1.66 1.32 -2.91
CA GLY A 393 2.41 2.39 -3.57
C GLY A 393 3.82 2.01 -4.04
N PHE A 394 4.31 0.82 -3.69
CA PHE A 394 5.58 0.25 -4.14
C PHE A 394 5.39 -1.02 -4.98
N GLY A 395 4.22 -1.66 -4.92
CA GLY A 395 3.98 -2.94 -5.59
C GLY A 395 4.77 -4.06 -4.94
N ASN A 396 5.15 -5.07 -5.73
CA ASN A 396 6.05 -6.12 -5.28
C ASN A 396 7.44 -5.53 -4.98
N LEU A 397 7.87 -5.67 -3.74
CA LEU A 397 9.06 -5.06 -3.16
C LEU A 397 9.97 -6.11 -2.53
N ILE A 398 11.26 -6.01 -2.81
CA ILE A 398 12.33 -6.67 -2.06
C ILE A 398 13.20 -5.61 -1.39
N ILE A 399 13.53 -5.83 -0.11
CA ILE A 399 14.52 -5.04 0.63
C ILE A 399 15.66 -5.96 1.03
N VAL A 400 16.88 -5.56 0.69
CA VAL A 400 18.11 -6.28 1.04
C VAL A 400 18.91 -5.46 2.04
N ASP A 401 19.26 -6.07 3.16
CA ASP A 401 20.19 -5.54 4.16
C ASP A 401 21.62 -5.98 3.82
N HIS A 402 22.50 -4.99 3.68
CA HIS A 402 23.91 -5.16 3.37
C HIS A 402 24.83 -5.04 4.59
N GLY A 403 24.27 -4.84 5.78
CA GLY A 403 25.00 -4.61 7.02
C GLY A 403 25.45 -3.16 7.19
N GLY A 404 25.72 -2.76 8.44
CA GLY A 404 26.06 -1.37 8.78
C GLY A 404 24.93 -0.39 8.46
N ASP A 405 23.67 -0.81 8.67
CA ASP A 405 22.45 -0.02 8.42
C ASP A 405 22.23 0.40 6.96
N TYR A 406 22.91 -0.23 6.01
CA TYR A 406 22.71 -0.02 4.58
C TYR A 406 21.64 -0.96 4.04
N LEU A 407 20.56 -0.37 3.51
CA LEU A 407 19.48 -1.10 2.83
C LEU A 407 19.41 -0.70 1.37
N SER A 408 19.15 -1.67 0.50
CA SER A 408 18.69 -1.43 -0.87
C SER A 408 17.26 -1.91 -1.05
N ILE A 409 16.47 -1.11 -1.75
CA ILE A 409 15.04 -1.29 -1.96
C ILE A 409 14.80 -1.43 -3.46
N TYR A 410 14.13 -2.50 -3.87
CA TYR A 410 13.81 -2.83 -5.26
C TYR A 410 12.30 -3.02 -5.36
N ALA A 411 11.59 -2.09 -6.01
CA ALA A 411 10.13 -2.09 -6.06
C ALA A 411 9.56 -2.01 -7.49
N ASN A 412 8.24 -2.09 -7.60
CA ASN A 412 7.45 -2.25 -8.83
C ASN A 412 7.71 -3.56 -9.57
N ASN A 413 8.29 -4.56 -8.90
CA ASN A 413 8.70 -5.78 -9.57
C ASN A 413 7.49 -6.53 -10.12
N GLN A 414 7.66 -7.22 -11.24
CA GLN A 414 6.65 -8.18 -11.68
C GLN A 414 6.70 -9.43 -10.79
N THR A 415 7.91 -9.95 -10.55
CA THR A 415 8.12 -11.18 -9.78
C THR A 415 9.21 -10.98 -8.75
N LEU A 416 8.99 -11.50 -7.55
CA LEU A 416 10.02 -11.64 -6.51
C LEU A 416 10.62 -13.05 -6.64
N LEU A 417 11.95 -13.16 -6.71
CA LEU A 417 12.66 -14.45 -6.85
C LEU A 417 13.23 -14.95 -5.52
N LYS A 418 13.43 -14.05 -4.56
CA LYS A 418 13.91 -14.36 -3.20
C LYS A 418 12.79 -14.27 -2.18
N ARG A 419 13.02 -14.83 -1.00
CA ARG A 419 12.12 -14.84 0.16
C ARG A 419 12.77 -14.12 1.33
N LEU A 420 11.96 -13.73 2.31
CA LEU A 420 12.45 -13.15 3.56
C LEU A 420 13.45 -14.11 4.22
N GLY A 421 14.62 -13.60 4.58
CA GLY A 421 15.71 -14.36 5.19
C GLY A 421 16.76 -14.87 4.22
N ASP A 422 16.50 -14.92 2.92
CA ASP A 422 17.44 -15.43 1.91
C ASP A 422 18.73 -14.61 1.87
N ALA A 423 19.87 -15.29 1.78
CA ALA A 423 21.14 -14.64 1.46
C ALA A 423 21.21 -14.36 -0.05
N VAL A 424 21.75 -13.20 -0.42
CA VAL A 424 21.93 -12.79 -1.82
C VAL A 424 23.37 -12.37 -2.07
N ARG A 425 23.89 -12.70 -3.23
CA ARG A 425 25.21 -12.25 -3.72
C ARG A 425 25.07 -11.02 -4.60
N ALA A 426 26.16 -10.27 -4.75
CA ALA A 426 26.21 -9.18 -5.73
C ALA A 426 25.99 -9.74 -7.15
N GLY A 427 25.11 -9.12 -7.93
CA GLY A 427 24.74 -9.53 -9.29
C GLY A 427 23.76 -10.69 -9.38
N GLU A 428 23.36 -11.29 -8.26
CA GLU A 428 22.37 -12.37 -8.24
C GLU A 428 20.97 -11.85 -8.60
N PRO A 429 20.21 -12.53 -9.47
CA PRO A 429 18.81 -12.20 -9.74
C PRO A 429 17.98 -12.32 -8.45
N ILE A 430 17.28 -11.24 -8.10
CA ILE A 430 16.42 -11.18 -6.91
C ILE A 430 14.95 -10.92 -7.26
N ALA A 431 14.69 -10.32 -8.42
CA ALA A 431 13.34 -10.00 -8.89
C ALA A 431 13.34 -9.85 -10.42
N SER A 432 12.17 -9.58 -11.00
CA SER A 432 12.04 -9.08 -12.37
C SER A 432 11.30 -7.74 -12.41
N ALA A 433 11.69 -6.85 -13.33
CA ALA A 433 11.10 -5.53 -13.48
C ALA A 433 9.62 -5.63 -13.92
N GLY A 434 8.81 -4.65 -13.53
CA GLY A 434 7.38 -4.60 -13.86
C GLY A 434 6.75 -3.26 -13.51
N ASN A 435 5.44 -3.27 -13.29
CA ASN A 435 4.66 -2.05 -13.00
C ASN A 435 3.69 -2.20 -11.82
N THR A 436 3.91 -3.16 -10.92
CA THR A 436 2.97 -3.50 -9.82
C THR A 436 2.77 -2.39 -8.79
N GLY A 437 3.61 -1.35 -8.79
CA GLY A 437 3.41 -0.15 -7.96
C GLY A 437 2.46 0.88 -8.56
N GLY A 438 1.76 0.57 -9.66
CA GLY A 438 0.80 1.46 -10.31
C GLY A 438 1.43 2.51 -11.23
N ASN A 439 2.63 2.25 -11.75
CA ASN A 439 3.24 3.11 -12.77
C ASN A 439 2.70 2.73 -14.16
N GLU A 440 2.56 3.72 -15.05
CA GLU A 440 2.10 3.48 -16.43
C GLU A 440 3.11 2.63 -17.22
N GLU A 441 4.39 2.81 -16.93
CA GLU A 441 5.48 2.11 -17.60
C GLU A 441 6.12 1.07 -16.68
N SER A 442 6.59 -0.02 -17.28
CA SER A 442 7.41 -1.02 -16.59
C SER A 442 8.80 -0.48 -16.28
N GLY A 443 9.30 -0.80 -15.10
CA GLY A 443 10.63 -0.45 -14.64
C GLY A 443 10.89 -0.82 -13.20
N LEU A 444 12.08 -0.47 -12.72
CA LEU A 444 12.51 -0.67 -11.35
C LEU A 444 12.46 0.66 -10.60
N TYR A 445 11.75 0.70 -9.47
CA TYR A 445 12.02 1.72 -8.45
C TYR A 445 13.17 1.23 -7.57
N PHE A 446 14.24 2.02 -7.51
CA PHE A 446 15.45 1.68 -6.78
C PHE A 446 15.79 2.77 -5.77
N GLU A 447 16.00 2.39 -4.51
CA GLU A 447 16.34 3.30 -3.43
C GLU A 447 17.44 2.70 -2.53
N LEU A 448 18.36 3.55 -2.09
CA LEU A 448 19.37 3.20 -1.09
C LEU A 448 19.10 3.98 0.20
N ARG A 449 19.19 3.30 1.34
CA ARG A 449 19.06 3.90 2.66
C ARG A 449 20.26 3.61 3.53
N HIS A 450 20.58 4.56 4.40
CA HIS A 450 21.56 4.40 5.47
C HIS A 450 20.99 5.04 6.73
N LEU A 451 20.97 4.32 7.85
CA LEU A 451 20.37 4.78 9.12
C LEU A 451 18.92 5.27 8.94
N GLY A 452 18.14 4.54 8.13
CA GLY A 452 16.75 4.84 7.82
C GLY A 452 16.50 6.01 6.86
N LYS A 453 17.55 6.75 6.44
CA LYS A 453 17.42 7.89 5.51
C LYS A 453 17.81 7.50 4.10
N ALA A 454 16.97 7.88 3.13
CA ALA A 454 17.26 7.71 1.72
C ALA A 454 18.39 8.66 1.27
N PHE A 455 19.29 8.18 0.42
CA PHE A 455 20.36 8.98 -0.18
C PHE A 455 20.47 8.69 -1.69
N ASP A 456 21.13 9.58 -2.42
CA ASP A 456 21.22 9.50 -3.89
C ASP A 456 22.00 8.25 -4.36
N PRO A 457 21.33 7.29 -5.03
CA PRO A 457 21.99 6.09 -5.52
C PRO A 457 23.01 6.34 -6.63
N ALA A 458 22.91 7.46 -7.36
CA ALA A 458 23.85 7.81 -8.43
C ALA A 458 25.28 8.04 -7.92
N SER A 459 25.45 8.35 -6.63
CA SER A 459 26.77 8.45 -5.99
C SER A 459 27.41 7.09 -5.67
N TRP A 460 26.67 5.99 -5.83
CA TRP A 460 27.11 4.63 -5.50
C TRP A 460 27.11 3.69 -6.70
N VAL A 461 26.11 3.81 -7.57
CA VAL A 461 25.84 2.91 -8.69
C VAL A 461 26.31 3.54 -10.01
N LYS A 462 26.97 2.73 -10.83
CA LYS A 462 27.28 3.04 -12.23
C LYS A 462 26.12 2.57 -13.10
N PHE A 463 25.39 3.53 -13.66
CA PHE A 463 24.22 3.31 -14.53
C PHE A 463 24.60 3.30 -16.00
#